data_AF-A0AAU9F7W6-F1
#
_entry.id   AF-A0AAU9F7W6-F1
#
_cell.length_a   1.000
_cell.length_b   1.000
_cell.length_c   1.000
_cell.angle_alpha   90.00
_cell.angle_beta   90.00
_cell.angle_gamma   90.00
#
_symmetry.space_group_name_H-M   'P 1'
#
loop_
_entity.id
_entity.type
_entity.pdbx_description
1 polymer ?
#
loop_
_entity_poly.entity_id
_entity_poly.type
_entity_poly.pdbx_seq_one_letter_code
_entity_poly.pdbx_strand_id
1 'polypeptide(L)'
;MAHLLENQLFNAAKTIEQQLDQQLDRLDNLDSDDLKVLREQRLRELKELNNKKQEWLRNGHGTYTELADEKEFFEVSKKSPNIVCHFYRDSTERCRIVDMHLKTLAAKHVEAKFCKVNAEKSPFLTQRLRIKVIPTIALVKDSKTKDFIVGFSDLGNCDDFSTEMLEWRIAHSAVIDYKGDLMQPPDVKRKPYMNRPQKTIRGGYDSDDSDIELDD
;
A
#
# COMPACT_ATOMS: atom_id res chain seq x y z
N MET A 1 2.47 -46.65 14.99
CA MET A 1 2.30 -45.47 14.10
C MET A 1 2.87 -44.19 14.73
N ALA A 2 2.65 -43.88 16.01
CA ALA A 2 3.20 -42.69 16.68
C ALA A 2 4.74 -42.60 16.66
N HIS A 3 5.45 -43.70 16.93
CA HIS A 3 6.92 -43.76 16.98
C HIS A 3 7.63 -43.55 15.61
N LEU A 4 6.91 -43.75 14.50
CA LEU A 4 7.42 -43.53 13.14
C LEU A 4 7.35 -42.04 12.76
N LEU A 5 6.26 -41.37 13.15
CA LEU A 5 6.07 -39.93 12.95
C LEU A 5 7.06 -39.12 13.77
N GLU A 6 7.32 -39.53 15.02
CA GLU A 6 8.31 -38.91 15.90
C GLU A 6 9.74 -39.00 15.32
N ASN A 7 10.14 -40.18 14.82
CA ASN A 7 11.42 -40.35 14.15
C ASN A 7 11.53 -39.53 12.86
N GLN A 8 10.44 -39.37 12.09
CA GLN A 8 10.45 -38.53 10.89
C GLN A 8 10.57 -37.04 11.23
N LEU A 9 9.86 -36.56 12.25
CA LEU A 9 9.98 -35.19 12.77
C LEU A 9 11.38 -34.91 13.31
N PHE A 10 11.95 -35.86 14.05
CA PHE A 10 13.31 -35.75 14.58
C PHE A 10 14.36 -35.67 13.47
N ASN A 11 14.26 -36.51 12.44
CA ASN A 11 15.18 -36.48 11.30
C ASN A 11 15.02 -35.21 10.47
N ALA A 12 13.79 -34.71 10.29
CA ALA A 12 13.53 -33.43 9.62
C ALA A 12 14.14 -32.25 10.39
N ALA A 13 13.93 -32.19 11.70
CA ALA A 13 14.50 -31.16 12.57
C ALA A 13 16.03 -31.16 12.52
N LYS A 14 16.65 -32.34 12.59
CA LYS A 14 18.11 -32.50 12.49
C LYS A 14 18.66 -32.07 11.12
N THR A 15 17.91 -32.32 10.04
CA THR A 15 18.31 -31.89 8.69
C THR A 15 18.23 -30.37 8.55
N ILE A 16 17.21 -29.74 9.15
CA ILE A 16 17.04 -28.29 9.18
C ILE A 16 18.15 -27.64 10.01
N GLU A 17 18.47 -28.20 11.19
CA GLU A 17 19.57 -27.74 12.05
C GLU A 17 20.91 -27.81 11.32
N GLN A 18 21.22 -28.94 10.67
CA GLN A 18 22.44 -29.09 9.87
C GLN A 18 22.52 -28.12 8.68
N GLN A 19 21.39 -27.83 8.03
CA GLN A 19 21.35 -26.79 6.98
C GLN A 19 21.58 -25.39 7.55
N LEU A 20 21.07 -25.11 8.75
CA LEU A 20 21.23 -23.82 9.41
C LEU A 20 22.68 -23.62 9.85
N ASP A 21 23.31 -24.65 10.44
CA ASP A 21 24.71 -24.64 10.83
C ASP A 21 25.65 -24.43 9.63
N GLN A 22 25.39 -25.12 8.52
CA GLN A 22 26.17 -24.92 7.28
C GLN A 22 26.02 -23.50 6.70
N GLN A 23 24.84 -22.89 6.84
CA GLN A 23 24.63 -21.51 6.41
C GLN A 23 25.35 -20.52 7.34
N LEU A 24 25.37 -20.77 8.65
CA LEU A 24 26.11 -19.97 9.64
C LEU A 24 27.62 -20.05 9.39
N ASP A 25 28.17 -21.26 9.25
CA ASP A 25 29.60 -21.46 8.95
C ASP A 25 30.01 -20.78 7.64
N ARG A 26 29.12 -20.77 6.64
CA ARG A 26 29.38 -20.08 5.37
C ARG A 26 29.38 -18.56 5.53
N LEU A 27 28.51 -18.00 6.37
CA LEU A 27 28.47 -16.57 6.66
C LEU A 27 29.69 -16.11 7.46
N ASP A 28 30.12 -16.91 8.44
CA ASP A 28 31.28 -16.61 9.27
C ASP A 28 32.61 -16.72 8.49
N ASN A 29 32.63 -17.51 7.41
CA ASN A 29 33.78 -17.67 6.51
C ASN A 29 33.64 -16.90 5.17
N LEU A 30 32.74 -15.90 5.08
CA LEU A 30 32.67 -15.02 3.90
C LEU A 30 34.01 -14.31 3.69
N ASP A 31 34.66 -14.59 2.57
CA ASP A 31 35.97 -14.04 2.27
C ASP A 31 35.88 -12.58 1.78
N SER A 32 37.00 -11.86 1.78
CA SER A 32 37.01 -10.45 1.38
C SER A 32 36.52 -10.21 -0.06
N ASP A 33 36.63 -11.22 -0.93
CA ASP A 33 36.15 -11.18 -2.30
C ASP A 33 34.64 -11.44 -2.42
N ASP A 34 34.05 -12.29 -1.57
CA ASP A 34 32.59 -12.48 -1.53
C ASP A 34 31.88 -11.21 -1.06
N LEU A 35 32.47 -10.51 -0.09
CA LEU A 35 31.99 -9.20 0.37
C LEU A 35 32.07 -8.14 -0.75
N LYS A 36 33.09 -8.19 -1.62
CA LYS A 36 33.17 -7.29 -2.79
C LYS A 36 32.08 -7.61 -3.80
N VAL A 37 31.83 -8.89 -4.11
CA VAL A 37 30.77 -9.32 -5.04
C VAL A 37 29.40 -8.85 -4.54
N LEU A 38 29.10 -9.03 -3.25
CA LEU A 38 27.83 -8.58 -2.66
C LEU A 38 27.67 -7.05 -2.75
N ARG A 39 28.76 -6.30 -2.49
CA ARG A 39 28.77 -4.84 -2.61
C ARG A 39 28.52 -4.39 -4.04
N GLU A 40 29.16 -5.02 -5.01
CA GLU A 40 28.95 -4.73 -6.44
C GLU A 40 27.52 -5.02 -6.88
N GLN A 41 26.94 -6.13 -6.42
CA GLN A 41 25.55 -6.47 -6.70
C GLN A 41 24.59 -5.41 -6.14
N ARG A 42 24.74 -5.02 -4.88
CA ARG A 42 23.93 -3.95 -4.27
C ARG A 42 24.08 -2.62 -4.99
N LEU A 43 25.30 -2.26 -5.38
CA LEU A 43 25.55 -1.04 -6.13
C LEU A 43 24.88 -1.06 -7.51
N ARG A 44 24.83 -2.23 -8.16
CA ARG A 44 24.12 -2.43 -9.43
C ARG A 44 22.60 -2.28 -9.25
N GLU A 45 22.03 -2.95 -8.25
CA GLU A 45 20.60 -2.84 -7.91
C GLU A 45 20.19 -1.39 -7.64
N LEU A 46 20.99 -0.66 -6.83
CA LEU A 46 20.74 0.76 -6.53
C LEU A 46 20.82 1.64 -7.78
N LYS A 47 21.81 1.40 -8.66
CA LYS A 47 21.94 2.14 -9.92
C LYS A 47 20.75 1.89 -10.84
N GLU A 48 20.31 0.64 -10.98
CA GLU A 48 19.16 0.28 -11.80
C GLU A 48 17.86 0.91 -11.29
N LEU A 49 17.62 0.86 -9.98
CA LEU A 49 16.46 1.50 -9.35
C LEU A 49 16.48 3.01 -9.55
N ASN A 50 17.64 3.64 -9.39
CA ASN A 50 17.77 5.08 -9.62
C ASN A 50 17.49 5.43 -11.09
N ASN A 51 18.03 4.66 -12.05
CA ASN A 51 17.79 4.88 -13.47
C ASN A 51 16.31 4.75 -13.84
N LYS A 52 15.62 3.71 -13.33
CA LYS A 52 14.17 3.54 -13.50
C LYS A 52 13.39 4.72 -12.93
N LYS A 53 13.75 5.17 -11.73
CA LYS A 53 13.13 6.35 -11.10
C LYS A 53 13.30 7.60 -11.95
N GLN A 54 14.50 7.83 -12.50
CA GLN A 54 14.73 8.96 -13.41
C GLN A 54 13.90 8.85 -14.69
N GLU A 55 13.77 7.65 -15.26
CA GLU A 55 12.92 7.40 -16.43
C GLU A 55 11.44 7.71 -16.14
N TRP A 56 10.91 7.24 -15.00
CA TRP A 56 9.54 7.55 -14.57
C TRP A 56 9.32 9.04 -14.43
N LEU A 57 10.25 9.77 -13.79
CA LEU A 57 10.18 11.22 -13.66
C LEU A 57 10.20 11.92 -15.02
N ARG A 58 11.04 11.46 -15.96
CA ARG A 58 11.05 11.98 -17.35
C ARG A 58 9.74 11.71 -18.10
N ASN A 59 9.07 10.60 -17.78
CA ASN A 59 7.74 10.27 -18.30
C ASN A 59 6.60 10.98 -17.55
N GLY A 60 6.92 11.91 -16.63
CA GLY A 60 5.94 12.71 -15.91
C GLY A 60 5.26 11.99 -14.74
N HIS A 61 5.82 10.88 -14.24
CA HIS A 61 5.38 10.27 -12.99
C HIS A 61 5.70 11.19 -11.80
N GLY A 62 5.15 10.88 -10.62
CA GLY A 62 5.31 11.74 -9.45
C GLY A 62 4.27 12.87 -9.37
N THR A 63 3.46 13.04 -10.41
CA THR A 63 2.45 14.09 -10.50
C THR A 63 1.11 13.54 -10.97
N TYR A 64 0.03 14.16 -10.50
CA TYR A 64 -1.32 13.86 -10.92
C TYR A 64 -1.74 14.81 -12.04
N THR A 65 -1.89 14.27 -13.25
CA THR A 65 -2.16 15.06 -14.47
C THR A 65 -3.48 14.67 -15.12
N GLU A 66 -4.22 15.65 -15.60
CA GLU A 66 -5.40 15.43 -16.44
C GLU A 66 -4.97 15.15 -17.87
N LEU A 67 -5.54 14.10 -18.47
CA LEU A 67 -5.35 13.78 -19.88
C LEU A 67 -6.51 14.39 -20.67
N ALA A 68 -6.17 15.06 -21.77
CA ALA A 68 -7.15 15.79 -22.58
C ALA A 68 -8.05 14.86 -23.38
N ASP A 69 -7.49 13.75 -23.87
CA ASP A 69 -8.18 12.81 -24.74
C ASP A 69 -7.71 11.35 -24.56
N GLU A 70 -8.38 10.48 -25.31
CA GLU A 70 -8.12 9.04 -25.29
C GLU A 70 -6.77 8.68 -25.91
N LYS A 71 -6.28 9.48 -26.86
CA LYS A 71 -4.98 9.26 -27.51
C LYS A 71 -3.86 9.43 -26.50
N GLU A 72 -3.94 10.48 -25.69
CA GLU A 72 -2.97 10.74 -24.62
C GLU A 72 -2.94 9.59 -23.61
N PHE A 73 -4.09 9.02 -23.25
CA PHE A 73 -4.15 7.82 -22.42
C PHE A 73 -3.39 6.64 -23.02
N PHE A 74 -3.53 6.38 -24.33
CA PHE A 74 -2.78 5.31 -24.99
C PHE A 74 -1.29 5.60 -25.07
N GLU A 75 -0.88 6.85 -25.27
CA GLU A 75 0.53 7.24 -25.25
C GLU A 75 1.16 7.06 -23.86
N VAL A 76 0.43 7.40 -22.80
CA VAL A 76 0.83 7.13 -21.42
C VAL A 76 0.92 5.61 -21.18
N SER A 77 -0.06 4.83 -21.64
CA SER A 77 -0.07 3.36 -21.53
C SER A 77 1.07 2.65 -22.23
N LYS A 78 1.70 3.27 -23.24
CA LYS A 78 2.90 2.73 -23.89
C LYS A 78 4.18 3.00 -23.11
N LYS A 79 4.26 4.15 -22.44
CA LYS A 79 5.46 4.60 -21.69
C LYS A 79 5.48 4.09 -20.25
N SER A 80 4.30 3.85 -19.68
CA SER A 80 4.12 3.53 -18.27
C SER A 80 3.37 2.20 -18.15
N PRO A 81 4.01 1.12 -17.66
CA PRO A 81 3.33 -0.16 -17.51
C PRO A 81 2.28 -0.15 -16.40
N ASN A 82 2.51 0.66 -15.36
CA ASN A 82 1.66 0.80 -14.18
C ASN A 82 0.94 2.14 -14.22
N ILE A 83 -0.40 2.11 -14.25
CA ILE A 83 -1.24 3.31 -14.35
C ILE A 83 -2.39 3.22 -13.35
N VAL A 84 -2.62 4.32 -12.64
CA VAL A 84 -3.80 4.58 -11.83
C VAL A 84 -4.57 5.70 -12.50
N CYS A 85 -5.67 5.37 -13.17
CA CYS A 85 -6.44 6.31 -13.98
C CYS A 85 -7.82 6.58 -13.36
N HIS A 86 -8.06 7.80 -12.93
CA HIS A 86 -9.35 8.24 -12.40
C HIS A 86 -10.27 8.73 -13.53
N PHE A 87 -11.37 8.01 -13.74
CA PHE A 87 -12.47 8.44 -14.59
C PHE A 87 -13.41 9.31 -13.76
N TYR A 88 -13.48 10.59 -14.12
CA TYR A 88 -14.19 11.62 -13.34
C TYR A 88 -15.22 12.38 -14.19
N ARG A 89 -16.07 13.14 -13.51
CA ARG A 89 -17.01 14.10 -14.08
C ARG A 89 -17.09 15.33 -13.17
N ASP A 90 -17.09 16.53 -13.75
CA ASP A 90 -17.05 17.79 -13.00
C ASP A 90 -18.26 18.02 -12.07
N SER A 91 -19.39 17.39 -12.39
CA SER A 91 -20.64 17.49 -11.62
C SER A 91 -20.63 16.71 -10.30
N THR A 92 -19.63 15.87 -10.04
CA THR A 92 -19.65 14.88 -8.96
C THR A 92 -18.65 15.23 -7.85
N GLU A 93 -19.14 15.61 -6.67
CA GLU A 93 -18.30 16.00 -5.52
C GLU A 93 -17.31 14.90 -5.11
N ARG A 94 -17.73 13.64 -5.14
CA ARG A 94 -16.87 12.49 -4.82
C ARG A 94 -15.62 12.39 -5.70
N CYS A 95 -15.64 12.94 -6.92
CA CYS A 95 -14.44 13.01 -7.75
C CYS A 95 -13.37 13.94 -7.15
N ARG A 96 -13.78 15.02 -6.48
CA ARG A 96 -12.85 15.96 -5.83
C ARG A 96 -12.12 15.31 -4.66
N ILE A 97 -12.80 14.45 -3.90
CA ILE A 97 -12.22 13.67 -2.81
C ILE A 97 -11.12 12.75 -3.38
N VAL A 98 -11.43 12.00 -4.45
CA VAL A 98 -10.45 11.14 -5.12
C VAL A 98 -9.26 11.94 -5.66
N ASP A 99 -9.51 13.10 -6.28
CA ASP A 99 -8.46 13.99 -6.78
C ASP A 99 -7.47 14.39 -5.67
N MET A 100 -7.96 14.71 -4.47
CA MET A 100 -7.12 15.06 -3.32
C MET A 100 -6.19 13.90 -2.90
N HIS A 101 -6.74 12.68 -2.75
CA HIS A 101 -5.96 11.53 -2.34
C HIS A 101 -4.97 11.11 -3.43
N LEU A 102 -5.39 11.03 -4.70
CA LEU A 102 -4.52 10.64 -5.80
C LEU A 102 -3.39 11.65 -6.04
N LYS A 103 -3.62 12.95 -5.81
CA LYS A 103 -2.56 13.97 -5.86
C LYS A 103 -1.48 13.72 -4.81
N THR A 104 -1.88 13.29 -3.62
CA THR A 104 -0.95 12.93 -2.53
C THR A 104 -0.19 11.65 -2.86
N LEU A 105 -0.89 10.62 -3.34
CA LEU A 105 -0.30 9.33 -3.70
C LEU A 105 0.62 9.41 -4.91
N ALA A 106 0.33 10.28 -5.87
CA ALA A 106 1.17 10.46 -7.06
C ALA A 106 2.60 10.85 -6.70
N ALA A 107 2.80 11.71 -5.69
CA ALA A 107 4.13 12.09 -5.23
C ALA A 107 4.86 10.97 -4.47
N LYS A 108 4.11 10.08 -3.80
CA LYS A 108 4.63 8.96 -3.03
C LYS A 108 5.04 7.78 -3.93
N HIS A 109 4.24 7.48 -4.95
CA HIS A 109 4.37 6.30 -5.81
C HIS A 109 4.79 6.69 -7.23
N VAL A 110 6.07 6.96 -7.40
CA VAL A 110 6.64 7.36 -8.71
C VAL A 110 6.70 6.18 -9.69
N GLU A 111 6.66 4.94 -9.19
CA GLU A 111 6.63 3.72 -9.99
C GLU A 111 5.35 3.57 -10.83
N ALA A 112 4.26 4.22 -10.43
CA ALA A 112 3.00 4.22 -11.16
C ALA A 112 2.67 5.62 -11.69
N LYS A 113 2.05 5.68 -12.87
CA LYS A 113 1.56 6.94 -13.42
C LYS A 113 0.14 7.21 -12.94
N PHE A 114 -0.04 8.31 -12.23
CA PHE A 114 -1.34 8.78 -11.78
C PHE A 114 -1.88 9.81 -12.77
N CYS A 115 -3.10 9.58 -13.24
CA CYS A 115 -3.76 10.48 -14.18
C CYS A 115 -5.28 10.49 -14.00
N LYS A 116 -5.94 11.46 -14.60
CA LYS A 116 -7.40 11.52 -14.68
C LYS A 116 -7.88 11.80 -16.08
N VAL A 117 -9.06 11.27 -16.39
CA VAL A 117 -9.71 11.38 -17.69
C VAL A 117 -11.17 11.76 -17.46
N ASN A 118 -11.64 12.78 -18.16
CA ASN A 118 -13.05 13.15 -18.11
C ASN A 118 -13.86 12.10 -18.87
N ALA A 119 -14.78 11.43 -18.18
CA ALA A 119 -15.57 10.33 -18.73
C ALA A 119 -16.47 10.76 -19.91
N GLU A 120 -16.90 12.02 -19.95
CA GLU A 120 -17.74 12.55 -21.06
C GLU A 120 -16.93 12.84 -22.31
N LYS A 121 -15.66 13.24 -22.16
CA LYS A 121 -14.74 13.52 -23.27
C LYS A 121 -14.07 12.25 -23.82
N SER A 122 -14.23 11.12 -23.14
CA SER A 122 -13.59 9.84 -23.51
C SER A 122 -14.60 8.68 -23.59
N PRO A 123 -15.57 8.73 -24.52
CA PRO A 123 -16.63 7.74 -24.64
C PRO A 123 -16.11 6.35 -25.07
N PHE A 124 -15.06 6.25 -25.87
CA PHE A 124 -14.50 4.97 -26.29
C PHE A 124 -13.80 4.28 -25.13
N LEU A 125 -13.01 5.00 -24.31
CA LEU A 125 -12.38 4.41 -23.13
C LEU A 125 -13.43 3.93 -22.11
N THR A 126 -14.43 4.76 -21.82
CA THR A 126 -15.49 4.41 -20.87
C THR A 126 -16.31 3.20 -21.35
N GLN A 127 -16.62 3.10 -22.65
CA GLN A 127 -17.28 1.93 -23.22
C GLN A 127 -16.39 0.68 -23.19
N ARG A 128 -15.12 0.81 -23.61
CA ARG A 128 -14.18 -0.30 -23.70
C ARG A 128 -13.86 -0.91 -22.34
N LEU A 129 -13.70 -0.07 -21.33
CA LEU A 129 -13.44 -0.46 -19.94
C LEU A 129 -14.74 -0.69 -19.14
N ARG A 130 -15.91 -0.51 -19.76
CA ARG A 130 -17.24 -0.69 -19.16
C ARG A 130 -17.46 0.16 -17.91
N ILE A 131 -16.97 1.39 -17.91
CA ILE A 131 -17.15 2.36 -16.84
C ILE A 131 -18.60 2.84 -16.85
N LYS A 132 -19.37 2.43 -15.83
CA LYS A 132 -20.79 2.80 -15.68
C LYS A 132 -21.06 3.75 -14.51
N VAL A 133 -20.15 3.79 -13.53
CA VAL A 133 -20.28 4.55 -12.28
C VAL A 133 -19.10 5.50 -12.17
N ILE A 134 -19.32 6.69 -11.61
CA ILE A 134 -18.29 7.72 -11.41
C ILE A 134 -18.35 8.14 -9.93
N PRO A 135 -17.21 8.30 -9.23
CA PRO A 135 -15.84 8.08 -9.71
C PRO A 135 -15.53 6.60 -9.93
N THR A 136 -14.69 6.28 -10.93
CA THR A 136 -14.08 4.95 -11.06
C THR A 136 -12.58 5.10 -11.28
N ILE A 137 -11.78 4.32 -10.57
CA ILE A 137 -10.33 4.28 -10.71
C ILE A 137 -9.96 2.97 -11.39
N ALA A 138 -9.42 3.05 -12.61
CA ALA A 138 -8.89 1.90 -13.33
C ALA A 138 -7.43 1.65 -12.93
N LEU A 139 -7.14 0.41 -12.56
CA LEU A 139 -5.82 -0.03 -12.13
C LEU A 139 -5.21 -0.91 -13.23
N VAL A 140 -4.16 -0.41 -13.87
CA VAL A 140 -3.48 -1.06 -15.00
C VAL A 140 -2.07 -1.44 -14.55
N LYS A 141 -1.70 -2.69 -14.78
CA LYS A 141 -0.36 -3.23 -14.53
C LYS A 141 0.11 -3.99 -15.76
N ASP A 142 1.35 -3.75 -16.17
CA ASP A 142 1.95 -4.35 -17.37
C ASP A 142 1.05 -4.19 -18.60
N SER A 143 0.49 -2.99 -18.77
CA SER A 143 -0.44 -2.62 -19.86
C SER A 143 -1.73 -3.47 -19.93
N LYS A 144 -2.08 -4.17 -18.84
CA LYS A 144 -3.33 -4.91 -18.69
C LYS A 144 -4.12 -4.36 -17.52
N THR A 145 -5.41 -4.14 -17.72
CA THR A 145 -6.31 -3.77 -16.62
C THR A 145 -6.38 -4.93 -15.63
N LYS A 146 -5.99 -4.66 -14.38
CA LYS A 146 -6.01 -5.64 -13.30
C LYS A 146 -7.29 -5.56 -12.50
N ASP A 147 -7.72 -4.35 -12.19
CA ASP A 147 -8.83 -4.12 -11.28
C ASP A 147 -9.45 -2.73 -11.49
N PHE A 148 -10.64 -2.53 -10.92
CA PHE A 148 -11.33 -1.26 -10.86
C PHE A 148 -11.83 -0.98 -9.44
N ILE A 149 -11.58 0.22 -8.94
CA ILE A 149 -12.22 0.72 -7.72
C ILE A 149 -13.43 1.54 -8.18
N VAL A 150 -14.62 1.02 -7.92
CA VAL A 150 -15.88 1.60 -8.43
C VAL A 150 -16.60 2.35 -7.32
N GLY A 151 -16.72 3.66 -7.46
CA GLY A 151 -17.26 4.53 -6.42
C GLY A 151 -16.48 4.41 -5.12
N PHE A 152 -17.18 4.49 -3.99
CA PHE A 152 -16.60 4.33 -2.65
C PHE A 152 -16.99 3.00 -2.00
N SER A 153 -17.63 2.09 -2.73
CA SER A 153 -18.10 0.81 -2.18
C SER A 153 -16.97 0.00 -1.53
N ASP A 154 -15.81 -0.03 -2.19
CA ASP A 154 -14.61 -0.73 -1.72
C ASP A 154 -13.85 0.04 -0.62
N LEU A 155 -14.26 1.28 -0.34
CA LEU A 155 -13.62 2.19 0.62
C LEU A 155 -14.51 2.41 1.86
N GLY A 156 -15.46 1.50 2.11
CA GLY A 156 -16.38 1.60 3.24
C GLY A 156 -17.61 2.47 2.99
N ASN A 157 -17.81 2.93 1.75
CA ASN A 157 -18.91 3.79 1.30
C ASN A 157 -19.06 5.07 2.13
N CYS A 158 -17.94 5.59 2.64
CA CYS A 158 -17.86 6.84 3.37
C CYS A 158 -17.08 7.86 2.54
N ASP A 159 -17.38 9.14 2.73
CA ASP A 159 -16.73 10.22 1.98
C ASP A 159 -15.43 10.70 2.69
N ASP A 160 -15.16 10.19 3.90
CA ASP A 160 -14.07 10.59 4.81
C ASP A 160 -12.99 9.50 4.99
N PHE A 161 -12.80 8.62 4.00
CA PHE A 161 -11.75 7.59 4.05
C PHE A 161 -10.33 8.20 4.04
N SER A 162 -9.37 7.50 4.64
CA SER A 162 -7.98 7.97 4.68
C SER A 162 -7.25 7.75 3.35
N THR A 163 -6.21 8.57 3.09
CA THR A 163 -5.31 8.34 1.95
C THR A 163 -4.67 6.95 2.01
N GLU A 164 -4.40 6.44 3.22
CA GLU A 164 -3.82 5.11 3.45
C GLU A 164 -4.79 4.00 3.03
N MET A 165 -6.10 4.17 3.25
CA MET A 165 -7.11 3.21 2.81
C MET A 165 -7.17 3.12 1.28
N LEU A 166 -7.11 4.25 0.58
CA LEU A 166 -7.05 4.25 -0.87
C LEU A 166 -5.75 3.65 -1.39
N GLU A 167 -4.62 4.00 -0.77
CA GLU A 167 -3.31 3.40 -1.07
C GLU A 167 -3.35 1.88 -0.95
N TRP A 168 -3.83 1.39 0.20
CA TRP A 168 -3.98 -0.03 0.49
C TRP A 168 -4.86 -0.74 -0.54
N ARG A 169 -5.99 -0.13 -0.93
CA ARG A 169 -6.90 -0.69 -1.95
C ARG A 169 -6.26 -0.75 -3.34
N ILE A 170 -5.47 0.26 -3.72
CA ILE A 170 -4.72 0.27 -4.98
C ILE A 170 -3.63 -0.82 -4.94
N ALA A 171 -2.94 -0.96 -3.82
CA ALA A 171 -1.86 -1.92 -3.63
C ALA A 171 -2.28 -3.38 -3.82
N HIS A 172 -3.54 -3.73 -3.54
CA HIS A 172 -4.10 -5.07 -3.81
C HIS A 172 -3.97 -5.50 -5.28
N SER A 173 -3.99 -4.55 -6.21
CA SER A 173 -3.81 -4.81 -7.65
C SER A 173 -2.33 -4.94 -8.05
N ALA A 174 -1.41 -4.73 -7.10
CA ALA A 174 0.03 -4.70 -7.26
C ALA A 174 0.52 -3.65 -8.29
N VAL A 175 -0.25 -2.59 -8.52
CA VAL A 175 0.09 -1.46 -9.40
C VAL A 175 1.11 -0.52 -8.76
N ILE A 176 1.08 -0.40 -7.43
CA ILE A 176 2.02 0.39 -6.63
C ILE A 176 2.82 -0.51 -5.69
N ASP A 177 4.00 -0.04 -5.28
CA ASP A 177 4.82 -0.69 -4.25
C ASP A 177 4.33 -0.25 -2.86
N TYR A 178 3.77 -1.18 -2.10
CA TYR A 178 3.19 -0.93 -0.78
C TYR A 178 3.96 -1.68 0.29
N LYS A 179 4.37 -0.96 1.33
CA LYS A 179 5.21 -1.48 2.41
C LYS A 179 4.44 -1.95 3.65
N GLY A 180 3.11 -1.81 3.65
CA GLY A 180 2.26 -2.21 4.77
C GLY A 180 1.68 -3.61 4.63
N ASP A 181 0.85 -4.00 5.60
CA ASP A 181 0.12 -5.27 5.58
C ASP A 181 -1.09 -5.18 4.63
N LEU A 182 -1.14 -6.03 3.60
CA LEU A 182 -2.28 -6.12 2.69
C LEU A 182 -3.44 -6.91 3.29
N MET A 183 -3.24 -7.68 4.36
CA MET A 183 -4.31 -8.46 5.00
C MET A 183 -5.17 -7.62 5.96
N GLN A 184 -4.64 -6.48 6.43
CA GLN A 184 -5.31 -5.61 7.39
C GLN A 184 -5.51 -4.22 6.80
N PRO A 185 -6.75 -3.82 6.49
CA PRO A 185 -7.04 -2.46 6.06
C PRO A 185 -6.75 -1.44 7.17
N PRO A 186 -6.13 -0.29 6.86
CA PRO A 186 -5.71 0.69 7.86
C PRO A 186 -6.87 1.36 8.61
N ASP A 187 -8.02 1.55 7.95
CA ASP A 187 -9.17 2.27 8.51
C ASP A 187 -10.18 1.39 9.27
N VAL A 188 -9.96 0.07 9.34
CA VAL A 188 -10.79 -0.78 10.19
C VAL A 188 -10.40 -0.51 11.63
N LYS A 189 -11.10 0.45 12.25
CA LYS A 189 -11.07 0.76 13.68
C LYS A 189 -10.90 -0.55 14.43
N ARG A 190 -9.75 -0.73 15.09
CA ARG A 190 -9.56 -1.77 16.12
C ARG A 190 -10.83 -1.73 16.97
N LYS A 191 -11.53 -2.86 17.10
CA LYS A 191 -12.69 -2.96 18.00
C LYS A 191 -12.31 -2.22 19.29
N PRO A 192 -13.13 -1.29 19.82
CA PRO A 192 -12.82 -0.72 21.11
C PRO A 192 -12.63 -1.89 22.06
N TYR A 193 -11.49 -1.92 22.74
CA TYR A 193 -11.28 -2.84 23.84
C TYR A 193 -12.32 -2.45 24.91
N MET A 194 -13.53 -3.00 24.79
CA MET A 194 -14.51 -2.98 25.86
C MET A 194 -13.97 -3.93 26.91
N ASN A 195 -13.25 -3.38 27.88
CA ASN A 195 -13.15 -3.94 29.21
C ASN A 195 -12.72 -2.88 30.22
N ARG A 196 -13.71 -2.25 30.85
CA ARG A 196 -13.72 -2.13 32.31
C ARG A 196 -15.15 -1.94 32.79
N PRO A 197 -15.68 -2.81 33.66
CA PRO A 197 -16.90 -2.48 34.40
C PRO A 197 -16.59 -1.26 35.27
N GLN A 198 -17.39 -0.20 35.16
CA GLN A 198 -17.36 0.91 36.10
C GLN A 198 -17.73 0.36 37.48
N LYS A 199 -16.78 0.38 38.42
CA LYS A 199 -17.10 0.28 39.84
C LYS A 199 -17.82 1.57 40.23
N THR A 200 -19.11 1.48 40.55
CA THR A 200 -19.85 2.53 41.23
C THR A 200 -19.41 2.55 42.70
N ILE A 201 -18.45 3.43 43.03
CA ILE A 201 -18.17 3.77 44.43
C ILE A 201 -19.29 4.71 44.86
N ARG A 202 -20.34 4.15 45.46
CA ARG A 202 -21.30 4.93 46.26
C ARG A 202 -20.61 5.35 47.54
N GLY A 203 -20.65 6.65 47.82
CA GLY A 203 -20.01 7.29 48.96
C GLY A 203 -20.38 6.67 50.30
N GLY A 204 -19.34 6.42 51.09
CA GLY A 204 -19.39 6.34 52.54
C GLY A 204 -18.79 7.63 53.10
N TYR A 205 -19.48 8.16 54.10
CA TYR A 205 -19.22 9.37 54.88
C TYR A 205 -18.14 9.12 55.96
N ASP A 206 -17.48 10.21 56.38
CA ASP A 206 -16.57 10.39 57.53
C ASP A 206 -15.23 9.61 57.49
N SER A 207 -14.07 10.14 57.90
CA SER A 207 -13.77 11.18 58.90
C SER A 207 -12.32 11.67 58.71
N ASP A 208 -12.09 12.93 59.07
CA ASP A 208 -10.92 13.53 59.73
C ASP A 208 -9.46 13.41 59.20
N ASP A 209 -8.92 14.61 58.95
CA ASP A 209 -7.77 15.21 59.67
C ASP A 209 -6.34 14.79 59.28
N SER A 210 -5.64 15.66 58.55
CA SER A 210 -4.51 16.45 59.10
C SER A 210 -3.76 17.24 58.01
N ASP A 211 -3.56 18.52 58.32
CA ASP A 211 -2.79 19.53 57.60
C ASP A 211 -1.32 19.14 57.40
N ILE A 212 -0.78 19.37 56.19
CA ILE A 212 0.65 19.64 55.97
C ILE A 212 0.78 20.72 54.87
N GLU A 213 0.98 21.97 55.32
CA GLU A 213 1.65 23.01 54.53
C GLU A 213 3.16 22.79 54.58
N LEU A 214 3.84 22.89 53.43
CA LEU A 214 5.27 23.20 53.36
C LEU A 214 5.55 24.03 52.10
N ASP A 215 5.77 25.33 52.33
CA ASP A 215 6.62 26.20 51.49
C ASP A 215 8.08 26.04 51.98
N ASP A 216 9.00 25.97 51.01
CA ASP A 216 10.49 25.96 51.05
C ASP A 216 11.25 24.93 51.91
#